data_AF-A0A965PSJ2-F1
#
_entry.id   AF-A0A965PSJ2-F1
#
_cell.length_a   1.000
_cell.length_b   1.000
_cell.length_c   1.000
_cell.angle_alpha   90.00
_cell.angle_beta   90.00
_cell.angle_gamma   90.00
#
_symmetry.space_group_name_H-M   'P 1'
#
loop_
_entity.id
_entity.type
_entity.pdbx_description
1 polymer ?
#
loop_
_entity_poly.entity_id
_entity_poly.type
_entity_poly.pdbx_seq_one_letter_code
_entity_poly.pdbx_strand_id
1 'polypeptide(L)'
;KKHGKKSIEDFGFGRGYTMLAEHWTRFLASCDVLVSHGINVVWVAHSTVKRVSPPDQTDGYDRYELKLTKQVSPLLREWCDLLLFCTYKMKLVEGGDGRLKAQGGKERVMHAEHSAAWSAKNRFGLPAEMPMEIDQLRTIFAGPASAPVLLPQSPAAGSDDLPLVERITRHIREAKTVRTLGKIGDRLDELESESQLTAEQVASLLGEINRRHQELEPQEVANAVV
;
A
#
# COMPACT_ATOMS: atom_id res chain seq x y z
N LYS A 1 -20.18 38.17 9.16
CA LYS A 1 -19.68 39.56 9.16
C LYS A 1 -19.41 40.03 10.60
N LYS A 2 -18.31 39.58 11.22
CA LYS A 2 -18.04 39.80 12.66
C LYS A 2 -17.48 41.21 12.99
N HIS A 3 -17.00 41.94 11.98
CA HIS A 3 -16.27 43.22 12.16
C HIS A 3 -16.88 44.40 11.39
N GLY A 4 -18.08 44.26 10.83
CA GLY A 4 -18.74 45.34 10.07
C GLY A 4 -18.04 45.78 8.78
N LYS A 5 -16.94 45.14 8.39
CA LYS A 5 -16.19 45.42 7.15
C LYS A 5 -16.80 44.72 5.94
N LYS A 6 -16.67 45.34 4.75
CA LYS A 6 -17.20 44.83 3.48
C LYS A 6 -16.13 44.06 2.69
N SER A 7 -14.87 44.48 2.78
CA SER A 7 -13.71 43.86 2.13
C SER A 7 -12.64 43.45 3.15
N ILE A 8 -11.80 42.48 2.77
CA ILE A 8 -10.58 42.11 3.51
C ILE A 8 -9.56 43.27 3.54
N GLU A 9 -9.64 44.18 2.57
CA GLU A 9 -8.78 45.35 2.44
C GLU A 9 -9.22 46.52 3.33
N ASP A 10 -10.46 46.48 3.87
CA ASP A 10 -10.94 47.51 4.82
C ASP A 10 -10.31 47.36 6.22
N PHE A 11 -9.59 46.26 6.43
CA PHE A 11 -8.74 46.06 7.58
C PHE A 11 -7.40 46.74 7.31
N GLY A 12 -6.82 47.40 8.31
CA GLY A 12 -5.51 48.06 8.18
C GLY A 12 -4.42 47.15 7.60
N PHE A 13 -3.33 47.75 7.12
CA PHE A 13 -2.29 47.10 6.30
C PHE A 13 -1.96 45.67 6.74
N GLY A 14 -2.24 44.69 5.85
CA GLY A 14 -1.94 43.27 6.05
C GLY A 14 -2.81 42.53 7.08
N ARG A 15 -3.50 43.25 7.98
CA ARG A 15 -4.27 42.66 9.09
C ARG A 15 -5.39 41.75 8.60
N GLY A 16 -6.06 42.11 7.52
CA GLY A 16 -7.10 41.28 6.92
C GLY A 16 -6.58 39.91 6.49
N TYR A 17 -5.37 39.85 5.92
CA TYR A 17 -4.74 38.61 5.49
C TYR A 17 -4.23 37.75 6.65
N THR A 18 -3.77 38.38 7.74
CA THR A 18 -3.45 37.67 8.99
C THR A 18 -4.69 37.02 9.58
N MET A 19 -5.80 37.77 9.65
CA MET A 19 -7.08 37.23 10.14
C MET A 19 -7.60 36.10 9.24
N LEU A 20 -7.44 36.24 7.91
CA LEU A 20 -7.77 35.17 6.97
C LEU A 20 -6.98 33.89 7.27
N ALA A 21 -5.69 34.01 7.56
CA ALA A 21 -4.86 32.86 7.94
C ALA A 21 -5.37 32.18 9.22
N GLU A 22 -5.71 32.94 10.26
CA GLU A 22 -6.30 32.40 11.50
C GLU A 22 -7.61 31.66 11.24
N HIS A 23 -8.47 32.21 10.37
CA HIS A 23 -9.71 31.56 9.96
C HIS A 23 -9.45 30.25 9.21
N TRP A 24 -8.44 30.23 8.33
CA TRP A 24 -8.02 29.02 7.63
C TRP A 24 -7.51 27.95 8.59
N THR A 25 -6.72 28.30 9.60
CA THR A 25 -6.26 27.32 10.60
C THR A 25 -7.43 26.65 11.32
N ARG A 26 -8.45 27.43 11.72
CA ARG A 26 -9.67 26.88 12.37
C ARG A 26 -10.49 26.02 11.41
N PHE A 27 -10.53 26.41 10.15
CA PHE A 27 -11.24 25.66 9.12
C PHE A 27 -10.57 24.32 8.82
N LEU A 28 -9.24 24.29 8.71
CA LEU A 28 -8.47 23.05 8.58
C LEU A 28 -8.66 22.13 9.80
N ALA A 29 -8.68 22.70 11.02
CA ALA A 29 -9.01 21.92 12.22
C ALA A 29 -10.43 21.31 12.18
N SER A 30 -11.38 21.97 11.49
CA SER A 30 -12.71 21.39 11.27
C SER A 30 -12.68 20.27 10.22
N CYS A 31 -11.80 20.38 9.21
CA CYS A 31 -11.54 19.30 8.27
C CYS A 31 -10.89 18.09 8.96
N ASP A 32 -10.01 18.30 9.95
CA ASP A 32 -9.45 17.21 10.77
C ASP A 32 -10.54 16.42 11.50
N VAL A 33 -11.60 17.09 11.97
CA VAL A 33 -12.76 16.42 12.55
C VAL A 33 -13.47 15.53 11.51
N LEU A 34 -13.58 15.96 10.25
CA LEU A 34 -14.16 15.11 9.20
C LEU A 34 -13.26 13.91 8.91
N VAL A 35 -11.95 14.12 8.83
CA VAL A 35 -10.95 13.07 8.60
C VAL A 35 -10.98 12.04 9.75
N SER A 36 -11.13 12.48 11.01
CA SER A 36 -11.23 11.57 12.15
C SER A 36 -12.51 10.71 12.14
N HIS A 37 -13.56 11.14 11.44
CA HIS A 37 -14.76 10.35 11.19
C HIS A 37 -14.65 9.47 9.93
N GLY A 38 -13.46 9.35 9.33
CA GLY A 38 -13.21 8.53 8.15
C GLY A 38 -13.68 9.17 6.84
N ILE A 39 -13.97 10.49 6.83
CA ILE A 39 -14.35 11.21 5.62
C ILE A 39 -13.11 11.82 4.97
N ASN A 40 -12.85 11.43 3.73
CA ASN A 40 -11.77 12.00 2.94
C ASN A 40 -12.10 13.42 2.48
N VAL A 41 -11.20 14.36 2.73
CA VAL A 41 -11.33 15.76 2.30
C VAL A 41 -10.42 16.01 1.08
N VAL A 42 -11.02 16.42 -0.03
CA VAL A 42 -10.30 16.64 -1.30
C VAL A 42 -10.38 18.12 -1.70
N TRP A 43 -9.22 18.69 -2.03
CA TRP A 43 -9.09 20.07 -2.50
C TRP A 43 -8.77 20.11 -3.99
N VAL A 44 -9.50 20.93 -4.74
CA VAL A 44 -9.15 21.31 -6.11
C VAL A 44 -8.71 22.76 -6.10
N ALA A 45 -7.48 23.01 -6.53
CA ALA A 45 -6.89 24.34 -6.54
C ALA A 45 -6.18 24.63 -7.86
N HIS A 46 -6.24 25.88 -8.30
CA HIS A 46 -5.47 26.34 -9.44
C HIS A 46 -4.02 26.59 -9.06
N SER A 47 -3.11 26.36 -10.00
CA SER A 47 -1.72 26.78 -9.90
C SER A 47 -1.50 28.16 -10.52
N THR A 48 -0.51 28.88 -10.03
CA THR A 48 0.03 30.11 -10.63
C THR A 48 1.54 29.98 -10.73
N VAL A 49 2.13 30.56 -11.78
CA VAL A 49 3.59 30.65 -11.90
C VAL A 49 4.09 31.77 -10.99
N LYS A 50 5.13 31.50 -10.20
CA LYS A 50 5.87 32.50 -9.43
C LYS A 50 7.36 32.32 -9.65
N ARG A 51 8.05 33.44 -9.83
CA ARG A 51 9.50 33.50 -9.87
C ARG A 51 10.04 33.34 -8.44
N VAL A 52 10.90 32.36 -8.24
CA VAL A 52 11.64 32.16 -6.98
C VAL A 52 13.12 32.36 -7.28
N SER A 53 13.79 33.15 -6.46
CA SER A 53 15.24 33.32 -6.48
C SER A 53 15.80 32.65 -5.23
N PRO A 54 16.34 31.42 -5.34
CA PRO A 54 17.01 30.77 -4.24
C PRO A 54 18.19 31.65 -3.77
N PRO A 55 18.46 31.73 -2.45
CA PRO A 55 19.57 32.53 -1.94
C PRO A 55 20.95 32.01 -2.37
N ASP A 56 21.02 30.74 -2.75
CA ASP A 56 22.21 30.01 -3.20
C ASP A 56 22.45 30.07 -4.71
N GLN A 57 21.50 30.61 -5.50
CA GLN A 57 21.61 30.74 -6.95
C GLN A 57 21.42 32.18 -7.39
N THR A 58 22.26 32.63 -8.33
CA THR A 58 22.18 34.00 -8.89
C THR A 58 20.94 34.18 -9.75
N ASP A 59 20.48 33.12 -10.41
CA ASP A 59 19.33 33.16 -11.31
C ASP A 59 18.09 32.55 -10.67
N GLY A 60 17.00 33.33 -10.68
CA GLY A 60 15.69 32.85 -10.25
C GLY A 60 15.00 32.05 -11.33
N TYR A 61 14.27 31.00 -10.94
CA TYR A 61 13.48 30.16 -11.83
C TYR A 61 11.98 30.29 -11.55
N ASP A 62 11.18 29.98 -12.56
CA ASP A 62 9.73 29.97 -12.47
C ASP A 62 9.22 28.64 -11.91
N ARG A 63 8.29 28.74 -10.97
CA ARG A 63 7.72 27.59 -10.27
C ARG A 63 6.20 27.69 -10.17
N TYR A 64 5.52 26.57 -10.38
CA TYR A 64 4.09 26.43 -10.13
C TYR A 64 3.82 26.30 -8.62
N GLU A 65 3.02 27.23 -8.10
CA GLU A 65 2.53 27.23 -6.74
C GLU A 65 1.01 27.30 -6.69
N LEU A 66 0.42 26.95 -5.55
CA LEU A 66 -1.02 27.13 -5.33
C LEU A 66 -1.38 28.62 -5.47
N LYS A 67 -2.48 28.89 -6.19
CA LYS A 67 -3.04 30.25 -6.37
C LYS A 67 -3.82 30.68 -5.12
N LEU A 68 -3.10 30.73 -4.00
CA LEU A 68 -3.57 31.20 -2.69
C LEU A 68 -2.70 32.37 -2.21
N THR A 69 -3.16 33.05 -1.16
CA THR A 69 -2.41 34.14 -0.54
C THR A 69 -1.13 33.61 0.13
N LYS A 70 -0.15 34.49 0.33
CA LYS A 70 1.16 34.14 0.91
C LYS A 70 1.04 33.46 2.29
N GLN A 71 0.02 33.84 3.07
CA GLN A 71 -0.22 33.31 4.41
C GLN A 71 -0.98 31.97 4.40
N VAL A 72 -1.87 31.75 3.44
CA VAL A 72 -2.73 30.56 3.41
C VAL A 72 -2.09 29.39 2.65
N SER A 73 -1.36 29.69 1.57
CA SER A 73 -0.74 28.65 0.75
C SER A 73 0.16 27.69 1.55
N PRO A 74 1.00 28.14 2.51
CA PRO A 74 1.80 27.25 3.33
C PRO A 74 0.95 26.38 4.25
N LEU A 75 -0.09 26.94 4.88
CA LEU A 75 -0.98 26.23 5.80
C LEU A 75 -1.63 25.03 5.12
N LEU A 76 -2.21 25.23 3.93
CA LEU A 76 -2.87 24.14 3.20
C LEU A 76 -1.87 23.07 2.74
N ARG A 77 -0.67 23.47 2.29
CA ARG A 77 0.39 22.56 1.84
C ARG A 77 0.97 21.73 2.99
N GLU A 78 1.06 22.31 4.18
CA GLU A 78 1.52 21.62 5.37
C GLU A 78 0.48 20.61 5.86
N TRP A 79 -0.79 21.02 5.88
CA TRP A 79 -1.91 20.20 6.32
C TRP A 79 -2.17 18.98 5.43
N CYS A 80 -2.09 19.12 4.11
CA CYS A 80 -2.41 18.00 3.21
C CYS A 80 -1.45 16.81 3.36
N ASP A 81 -1.97 15.58 3.32
CA ASP A 81 -1.14 14.35 3.26
C ASP A 81 -0.63 14.05 1.86
N LEU A 82 -1.41 14.44 0.85
CA LEU A 82 -1.09 14.29 -0.56
C LEU A 82 -1.33 15.62 -1.29
N LEU A 83 -0.32 16.09 -2.02
CA LEU A 83 -0.40 17.24 -2.92
C LEU A 83 0.09 16.79 -4.28
N LEU A 84 -0.80 16.77 -5.26
CA LEU A 84 -0.51 16.36 -6.63
C LEU A 84 -0.46 17.59 -7.54
N PHE A 85 0.56 17.67 -8.38
CA PHE A 85 0.61 18.66 -9.45
C PHE A 85 0.13 18.02 -10.76
N CYS A 86 -1.01 18.46 -11.26
CA CYS A 86 -1.62 17.93 -12.49
C CYS A 86 -1.27 18.81 -13.69
N THR A 87 -0.74 18.22 -14.75
CA THR A 87 -0.34 18.93 -15.98
C THR A 87 -0.54 18.06 -17.22
N TYR A 88 -0.36 18.65 -18.40
CA TYR A 88 -0.33 17.92 -19.66
C TYR A 88 1.09 17.46 -19.97
N LYS A 89 1.24 16.20 -20.39
CA LYS A 89 2.54 15.69 -20.86
C LYS A 89 2.81 16.21 -22.28
N MET A 90 3.95 16.87 -22.45
CA MET A 90 4.44 17.29 -23.74
C MET A 90 5.39 16.21 -24.28
N LYS A 91 5.01 15.49 -25.33
CA LYS A 91 5.93 14.58 -26.04
C LYS A 91 6.67 15.39 -27.09
N LEU A 92 8.00 15.33 -27.08
CA LEU A 92 8.81 15.84 -28.17
C LEU A 92 8.91 14.71 -29.20
N VAL A 93 8.40 14.95 -30.40
CA VAL A 93 8.46 14.00 -31.51
C VAL A 93 9.39 14.59 -32.57
N GLU A 94 10.39 13.84 -33.01
CA GLU A 94 11.22 14.25 -34.14
C GLU A 94 10.36 14.28 -35.41
N GLY A 95 10.21 15.47 -36.01
CA GLY A 95 9.63 15.58 -37.34
C GLY A 95 10.58 15.01 -38.38
N GLY A 96 10.05 14.67 -39.57
CA GLY A 96 10.85 14.15 -40.70
C GLY A 96 12.02 15.06 -41.14
N ASP A 97 12.05 16.32 -40.67
CA ASP A 97 13.10 17.31 -40.91
C ASP A 97 14.21 17.31 -39.84
N GLY A 98 14.23 16.34 -38.91
CA GLY A 98 15.17 16.27 -37.78
C GLY A 98 14.95 17.33 -36.69
N ARG A 99 13.91 18.16 -36.80
CA ARG A 99 13.50 19.12 -35.77
C ARG A 99 12.51 18.48 -34.81
N LEU A 100 12.80 18.55 -33.51
CA LEU A 100 11.88 18.15 -32.45
C LEU A 100 10.65 19.07 -32.47
N LYS A 101 9.49 18.50 -32.83
CA LYS A 101 8.19 19.15 -32.71
C LYS A 101 7.54 18.68 -31.41
N ALA A 102 7.14 19.63 -30.56
CA ALA A 102 6.35 19.29 -29.37
C ALA A 102 4.94 18.84 -29.81
N GLN A 103 4.68 17.54 -29.79
CA GLN A 103 3.37 16.95 -29.99
C GLN A 103 2.81 16.62 -28.59
N GLY A 104 2.17 17.61 -27.97
CA GLY A 104 1.66 17.50 -26.59
C GLY A 104 0.26 18.06 -26.43
N GLY A 105 -0.45 17.60 -25.40
CA GLY A 105 -1.71 18.23 -24.95
C GLY A 105 -2.93 17.32 -24.76
N LYS A 106 -2.85 16.01 -25.07
CA LYS A 106 -3.97 15.08 -24.82
C LYS A 106 -3.82 14.29 -23.52
N GLU A 107 -2.60 13.87 -23.19
CA GLU A 107 -2.33 13.06 -22.01
C GLU A 107 -2.18 13.94 -20.77
N ARG A 108 -3.02 13.69 -19.77
CA ARG A 108 -2.97 14.33 -18.46
C ARG A 108 -2.18 13.46 -17.50
N VAL A 109 -1.25 14.07 -16.79
CA VAL A 109 -0.40 13.42 -15.80
C VAL A 109 -0.49 14.15 -14.47
N MET A 110 -0.26 13.41 -13.40
CA MET A 110 -0.13 13.93 -12.05
C MET A 110 1.24 13.56 -11.48
N HIS A 111 1.91 14.57 -10.91
CA HIS A 111 3.19 14.42 -10.23
C HIS A 111 2.97 14.40 -8.72
N ALA A 112 3.47 13.36 -8.07
CA ALA A 112 3.39 13.18 -6.61
C ALA A 112 4.68 13.60 -5.88
N GLU A 113 5.78 13.80 -6.61
CA GLU A 113 7.08 14.19 -6.06
C GLU A 113 7.44 15.66 -6.31
N HIS A 114 8.15 16.23 -5.34
CA HIS A 114 8.63 17.60 -5.40
C HIS A 114 9.65 17.79 -6.53
N SER A 115 9.54 18.91 -7.24
CA SER A 115 10.45 19.31 -8.32
C SER A 115 10.78 20.80 -8.19
N ALA A 116 11.83 21.25 -8.87
CA ALA A 116 12.13 22.68 -9.00
C ALA A 116 10.92 23.44 -9.60
N ALA A 117 10.22 22.83 -10.56
CA ALA A 117 9.13 23.49 -11.30
C ALA A 117 7.77 23.46 -10.59
N TRP A 118 7.53 22.61 -9.57
CA TRP A 118 6.23 22.54 -8.88
C TRP A 118 6.33 22.07 -7.42
N SER A 119 5.27 22.28 -6.64
CA SER A 119 5.15 21.68 -5.30
C SER A 119 4.27 20.43 -5.37
N ALA A 120 4.80 19.31 -4.88
CA ALA A 120 4.04 18.11 -4.59
C ALA A 120 4.49 17.52 -3.26
N LYS A 121 3.65 16.64 -2.69
CA LYS A 121 3.85 16.00 -1.39
C LYS A 121 3.17 14.65 -1.43
N ASN A 122 3.85 13.62 -0.94
CA ASN A 122 3.35 12.24 -0.99
C ASN A 122 3.75 11.51 0.30
N ARG A 123 2.77 11.23 1.17
CA ARG A 123 2.94 10.39 2.36
C ARG A 123 2.54 8.92 2.14
N PHE A 124 2.03 8.58 0.95
CA PHE A 124 1.41 7.27 0.66
C PHE A 124 2.29 6.36 -0.21
N GLY A 125 3.49 6.78 -0.59
CA GLY A 125 4.41 5.98 -1.39
C GLY A 125 3.97 5.78 -2.85
N LEU A 126 3.13 6.69 -3.38
CA LEU A 126 2.76 6.67 -4.79
C LEU A 126 3.96 6.89 -5.72
N PRO A 127 3.90 6.41 -6.98
CA PRO A 127 4.90 6.74 -8.00
C PRO A 127 5.06 8.24 -8.22
N ALA A 128 6.27 8.66 -8.61
CA ALA A 128 6.60 10.07 -8.85
C ALA A 128 5.72 10.75 -9.91
N GLU A 129 5.39 10.02 -10.98
CA GLU A 129 4.52 10.44 -12.08
C GLU A 129 3.53 9.32 -12.39
N MET A 130 2.26 9.67 -12.57
CA MET A 130 1.23 8.72 -12.96
C MET A 130 0.17 9.39 -13.86
N PRO A 131 -0.55 8.62 -14.71
CA PRO A 131 -1.67 9.15 -15.48
C PRO A 131 -2.72 9.78 -14.57
N MET A 132 -3.39 10.84 -15.02
CA MET A 132 -4.44 11.53 -14.26
C MET A 132 -5.76 10.71 -14.22
N GLU A 133 -5.69 9.48 -13.72
CA GLU A 133 -6.81 8.54 -13.61
C GLU A 133 -7.08 8.18 -12.14
N ILE A 134 -8.36 8.02 -11.78
CA ILE A 134 -8.76 7.71 -10.40
C ILE A 134 -8.21 6.38 -9.90
N ASP A 135 -7.98 5.43 -10.80
CA ASP A 135 -7.46 4.10 -10.49
C ASP A 135 -6.10 4.15 -9.77
N GLN A 136 -5.28 5.16 -10.10
CA GLN A 136 -3.97 5.38 -9.48
C GLN A 136 -4.07 5.78 -8.00
N LEU A 137 -5.21 6.32 -7.58
CA LEU A 137 -5.46 6.78 -6.21
C LEU A 137 -6.32 5.82 -5.40
N ARG A 138 -6.82 4.73 -6.00
CA ARG A 138 -7.74 3.79 -5.34
C ARG A 138 -7.19 3.25 -4.02
N THR A 139 -5.90 2.94 -3.97
CA THR A 139 -5.24 2.39 -2.77
C THR A 139 -5.30 3.36 -1.58
N ILE A 140 -5.48 4.66 -1.81
CA ILE A 140 -5.58 5.69 -0.76
C ILE A 140 -7.01 5.84 -0.25
N PHE A 141 -8.00 5.63 -1.14
CA PHE A 141 -9.42 5.88 -0.86
C PHE A 141 -10.25 4.62 -0.59
N ALA A 142 -9.74 3.44 -0.96
CA ALA A 142 -10.08 2.24 -0.21
C ALA A 142 -9.73 2.60 1.22
N GLY A 143 -10.70 2.61 2.14
CA GLY A 143 -10.49 3.03 3.52
C GLY A 143 -9.37 2.21 4.18
N PRO A 144 -9.21 2.23 5.52
CA PRO A 144 -8.66 1.03 6.11
C PRO A 144 -9.48 -0.11 5.51
N ALA A 145 -8.84 -1.01 4.75
CA ALA A 145 -9.39 -2.34 4.60
C ALA A 145 -9.83 -2.64 6.02
N SER A 146 -11.13 -2.87 6.27
CA SER A 146 -11.51 -3.40 7.56
C SER A 146 -10.53 -4.54 7.71
N ALA A 147 -9.55 -4.42 8.62
CA ALA A 147 -8.73 -5.55 8.99
C ALA A 147 -9.82 -6.59 9.24
N PRO A 148 -9.86 -7.68 8.43
CA PRO A 148 -11.01 -8.56 8.43
C PRO A 148 -11.30 -8.78 9.89
N VAL A 149 -12.48 -8.33 10.35
CA VAL A 149 -12.85 -8.50 11.73
C VAL A 149 -12.56 -9.96 11.93
N LEU A 150 -11.60 -10.26 12.80
CA LEU A 150 -11.34 -11.60 13.25
C LEU A 150 -12.61 -11.95 14.03
N LEU A 151 -13.72 -12.21 13.32
CA LEU A 151 -14.64 -13.24 13.70
C LEU A 151 -13.70 -14.37 14.11
N PRO A 152 -13.80 -14.87 15.35
CA PRO A 152 -12.88 -15.87 15.88
C PRO A 152 -12.62 -16.85 14.75
N GLN A 153 -11.40 -16.79 14.21
CA GLN A 153 -11.09 -17.45 12.96
C GLN A 153 -11.33 -18.92 13.22
N SER A 154 -12.43 -19.45 12.69
CA SER A 154 -12.56 -20.88 12.50
C SER A 154 -11.33 -21.25 11.67
N PRO A 155 -10.43 -22.11 12.18
CA PRO A 155 -9.15 -22.36 11.55
C PRO A 155 -9.36 -22.78 10.09
N ALA A 156 -8.49 -22.23 9.25
CA ALA A 156 -8.55 -22.22 7.80
C ALA A 156 -9.01 -23.55 7.17
N ALA A 157 -10.03 -23.45 6.32
CA ALA A 157 -10.32 -24.44 5.31
C ALA A 157 -9.16 -24.49 4.31
N GLY A 158 -8.32 -25.51 4.45
CA GLY A 158 -7.27 -25.86 3.52
C GLY A 158 -6.53 -27.12 3.96
N SER A 159 -7.03 -28.28 3.50
CA SER A 159 -6.39 -29.62 3.45
C SER A 159 -6.78 -30.75 4.44
N ASP A 160 -7.85 -30.64 5.23
CA ASP A 160 -8.18 -31.67 6.25
C ASP A 160 -9.59 -32.28 6.18
N ASP A 161 -10.17 -32.41 4.98
CA ASP A 161 -11.43 -33.16 4.78
C ASP A 161 -11.20 -34.65 4.46
N LEU A 162 -9.98 -35.15 4.69
CA LEU A 162 -9.63 -36.56 4.48
C LEU A 162 -9.69 -37.30 5.81
N PRO A 163 -10.29 -38.51 5.84
CA PRO A 163 -10.30 -39.35 7.04
C PRO A 163 -8.88 -39.47 7.64
N LEU A 164 -8.81 -39.51 8.97
CA LEU A 164 -7.54 -39.53 9.73
C LEU A 164 -6.53 -40.57 9.19
N VAL A 165 -7.03 -41.75 8.82
CA VAL A 165 -6.24 -42.84 8.21
C VAL A 165 -5.58 -42.41 6.90
N GLU A 166 -6.28 -41.69 6.04
CA GLU A 166 -5.79 -41.26 4.73
C GLU A 166 -4.75 -40.14 4.85
N ARG A 167 -4.91 -39.27 5.85
CA ARG A 167 -3.91 -38.27 6.22
C ARG A 167 -2.61 -38.92 6.68
N ILE A 168 -2.69 -39.92 7.57
CA ILE A 168 -1.52 -40.62 8.08
C ILE A 168 -0.84 -41.42 6.96
N THR A 169 -1.62 -42.10 6.12
CA THR A 169 -1.15 -42.81 4.91
C THR A 169 -0.32 -41.89 4.00
N ARG A 170 -0.79 -40.65 3.74
CA ARG A 170 -0.04 -39.66 2.97
C ARG A 170 1.31 -39.34 3.64
N HIS A 171 1.32 -39.09 4.94
CA HIS A 171 2.53 -38.75 5.68
C HIS A 171 3.55 -39.90 5.69
N ILE A 172 3.09 -41.15 5.72
CA ILE A 172 3.95 -42.33 5.58
C ILE A 172 4.61 -42.34 4.19
N ARG A 173 3.84 -42.13 3.12
CA ARG A 173 4.38 -42.13 1.74
C ARG A 173 5.37 -41.00 1.47
N GLU A 174 5.11 -39.83 2.04
CA GLU A 174 5.98 -38.65 1.89
C GLU A 174 7.24 -38.71 2.78
N ALA A 175 7.33 -39.66 3.71
CA ALA A 175 8.51 -39.83 4.54
C ALA A 175 9.75 -40.17 3.71
N LYS A 176 10.84 -39.45 4.00
CA LYS A 176 12.13 -39.55 3.30
C LYS A 176 13.23 -40.23 4.11
N THR A 177 13.00 -40.52 5.39
CA THR A 177 14.00 -41.16 6.27
C THR A 177 13.34 -42.17 7.19
N VAL A 178 14.09 -43.19 7.59
CA VAL A 178 13.66 -44.23 8.53
C VAL A 178 13.28 -43.64 9.90
N ARG A 179 14.00 -42.60 10.34
CA ARG A 179 13.71 -41.91 11.62
C ARG A 179 12.35 -41.22 11.62
N THR A 180 11.92 -40.66 10.49
CA THR A 180 10.59 -40.04 10.37
C THR A 180 9.49 -41.10 10.43
N LEU A 181 9.71 -42.27 9.82
CA LEU A 181 8.78 -43.41 9.90
C LEU A 181 8.62 -43.93 11.33
N GLY A 182 9.72 -44.04 12.10
CA GLY A 182 9.66 -44.45 13.51
C GLY A 182 8.78 -43.53 14.36
N LYS A 183 8.92 -42.20 14.18
CA LYS A 183 8.07 -41.22 14.88
C LYS A 183 6.59 -41.29 14.49
N ILE A 184 6.28 -41.70 13.27
CA ILE A 184 4.90 -41.92 12.84
C ILE A 184 4.35 -43.17 13.53
N GLY A 185 5.16 -44.23 13.65
CA GLY A 185 4.84 -45.44 14.41
C GLY A 185 4.51 -45.15 15.87
N ASP A 186 5.40 -44.44 16.59
CA ASP A 186 5.18 -44.07 18.00
C ASP A 186 3.85 -43.33 18.21
N ARG A 187 3.46 -42.50 17.22
CA ARG A 187 2.23 -41.72 17.26
C ARG A 187 0.98 -42.53 16.89
N LEU A 188 1.13 -43.66 16.20
CA LEU A 188 0.02 -44.59 15.96
C LEU A 188 -0.43 -45.27 17.25
N ASP A 189 0.53 -45.66 18.10
CA ASP A 189 0.25 -46.29 19.41
C ASP A 189 -0.49 -45.31 20.34
N GLU A 190 -0.11 -44.02 20.32
CA GLU A 190 -0.83 -42.96 21.04
C GLU A 190 -2.27 -42.80 20.54
N LEU A 191 -2.47 -42.80 19.22
CA LEU A 191 -3.80 -42.63 18.61
C LEU A 191 -4.72 -43.84 18.82
N GLU A 192 -4.16 -45.05 18.94
CA GLU A 192 -4.90 -46.25 19.34
C GLU A 192 -5.36 -46.15 20.80
N SER A 193 -4.47 -45.72 21.70
CA SER A 193 -4.77 -45.49 23.12
C SER A 193 -5.89 -44.44 23.31
N GLU A 194 -5.89 -43.40 22.47
CA GLU A 194 -6.92 -42.36 22.44
C GLU A 194 -8.23 -42.79 21.74
N SER A 195 -8.35 -44.05 21.30
CA SER A 195 -9.50 -44.61 20.57
C SER A 195 -9.86 -43.84 19.28
N GLN A 196 -8.90 -43.13 18.68
CA GLN A 196 -9.09 -42.41 17.42
C GLN A 196 -8.90 -43.32 16.19
N LEU A 197 -8.25 -44.47 16.38
CA LEU A 197 -8.05 -45.50 15.36
C LEU A 197 -8.44 -46.86 15.93
N THR A 198 -8.97 -47.73 15.07
CA THR A 198 -9.21 -49.14 15.42
C THR A 198 -7.93 -49.95 15.25
N ALA A 199 -7.79 -51.06 15.98
CA ALA A 199 -6.64 -51.97 15.87
C ALA A 199 -6.41 -52.45 14.42
N GLU A 200 -7.46 -52.61 13.62
CA GLU A 200 -7.37 -52.98 12.21
C GLU A 200 -6.77 -51.85 11.34
N GLN A 201 -7.13 -50.59 11.62
CA GLN A 201 -6.56 -49.43 10.94
C GLN A 201 -5.09 -49.20 11.32
N VAL A 202 -4.74 -49.40 12.59
CA VAL A 202 -3.34 -49.32 13.08
C VAL A 202 -2.49 -50.39 12.42
N ALA A 203 -2.97 -51.64 12.36
CA ALA A 203 -2.28 -52.73 11.68
C ALA A 203 -2.04 -52.45 10.18
N SER A 204 -3.04 -51.86 9.50
CA SER A 204 -2.90 -51.44 8.10
C SER A 204 -1.83 -50.35 7.91
N LEU A 205 -1.79 -49.35 8.81
CA LEU A 205 -0.82 -48.24 8.75
C LEU A 205 0.61 -48.70 9.11
N LEU A 206 0.75 -49.59 10.09
CA LEU A 206 2.04 -50.25 10.39
C LEU A 206 2.55 -51.09 9.20
N GLY A 207 1.64 -51.74 8.47
CA GLY A 207 1.97 -52.42 7.22
C GLY A 207 2.51 -51.48 6.14
N GLU A 208 1.90 -50.29 5.98
CA GLU A 208 2.41 -49.25 5.07
C GLU A 208 3.76 -48.68 5.52
N ILE A 209 3.96 -48.47 6.82
CA ILE A 209 5.24 -48.04 7.40
C ILE A 209 6.34 -49.05 7.08
N ASN A 210 6.08 -50.34 7.31
CA ASN A 210 7.06 -51.40 7.03
C ASN A 210 7.40 -51.48 5.53
N ARG A 211 6.41 -51.32 4.65
CA ARG A 211 6.66 -51.27 3.20
C ARG A 211 7.55 -50.08 2.83
N ARG A 212 7.26 -48.89 3.36
CA ARG A 212 8.05 -47.69 3.10
C ARG A 212 9.45 -47.79 3.71
N HIS A 213 9.58 -48.44 4.86
CA HIS A 213 10.87 -48.71 5.51
C HIS A 213 11.76 -49.58 4.61
N GLN A 214 11.23 -50.67 4.05
CA GLN A 214 11.94 -51.55 3.11
C GLN A 214 12.31 -50.86 1.78
N GLU A 215 11.58 -49.83 1.36
CA GLU A 215 11.95 -49.02 0.18
C GLU A 215 13.10 -48.04 0.46
N LEU A 216 13.18 -47.52 1.69
CA LEU A 216 14.20 -46.56 2.11
C LEU A 216 15.49 -47.23 2.56
N GLU A 217 15.44 -48.44 3.12
CA GLU A 217 16.62 -49.21 3.55
C GLU A 217 17.67 -49.43 2.44
N PRO A 218 17.32 -49.85 1.20
CA PRO A 218 18.28 -50.00 0.11
C PRO A 218 18.94 -48.68 -0.30
N GLN A 219 18.25 -47.54 -0.11
CA GLN A 219 18.73 -46.21 -0.49
C GLN A 219 19.64 -45.58 0.56
N GLU A 220 19.36 -45.79 1.85
CA GLU A 220 20.26 -45.32 2.92
C GLU A 220 21.58 -46.09 2.92
N VAL A 221 21.57 -47.41 2.65
CA VAL A 221 22.81 -48.20 2.53
C VAL A 221 23.62 -47.80 1.28
N ALA A 222 22.95 -47.53 0.15
CA ALA A 222 23.62 -47.05 -1.06
C ALA A 222 24.26 -45.65 -0.87
N ASN A 223 23.61 -44.77 -0.11
CA ASN A 223 24.14 -43.44 0.21
C ASN A 223 25.20 -43.44 1.33
N ALA A 224 25.32 -44.51 2.11
CA ALA A 224 26.31 -44.64 3.17
C ALA A 224 27.63 -45.31 2.73
N VAL A 225 27.69 -45.89 1.52
CA VAL A 225 28.86 -46.58 0.96
C VAL A 225 29.62 -45.72 -0.09
N VAL A 226 29.24 -44.45 -0.27
CA VAL A 226 29.99 -43.44 -1.05
C VAL A 226 30.65 -42.45 -0.11
#